data_AF-A0A7V9HDP0-F1
#
_entry.id   AF-A0A7V9HDP0-F1
#
_cell.length_a   1.000
_cell.length_b   1.000
_cell.length_c   1.000
_cell.angle_alpha   90.00
_cell.angle_beta   90.00
_cell.angle_gamma   90.00
#
_symmetry.space_group_name_H-M   'P 1'
#
loop_
_entity.id
_entity.type
_entity.pdbx_description
1 polymer ?
#
loop_
_entity_poly.entity_id
_entity_poly.type
_entity_poly.pdbx_seq_one_letter_code
_entity_poly.pdbx_strand_id
1 'polypeptide(L)'
;EPWTVRKAVIMLAIAGVAVGIMSEILVGSITEASASIGLSPFFVGVIVVAIVGNAAEHWVAVLVAKKDQMDLAVSIAVGSSAQIALFVAPVLVLLSLFVGPYPLALVFNGFELGAIFLAIVIANHVANDGESTWFEGLQLLAVYAVFGLTFYFV
;
A
#
# COMPACT_ATOMS: atom_id res chain seq x y z
N GLU A 1 -29.54 11.94 2.95
CA GLU A 1 -30.24 10.77 2.38
C GLU A 1 -29.21 9.82 1.76
N PRO A 2 -29.30 8.51 2.01
CA PRO A 2 -28.42 7.54 1.36
C PRO A 2 -28.68 7.52 -0.15
N TRP A 3 -27.63 7.33 -0.95
CA TRP A 3 -27.76 7.25 -2.41
C TRP A 3 -28.50 5.97 -2.83
N THR A 4 -29.24 6.04 -3.94
CA THR A 4 -29.78 4.83 -4.57
C THR A 4 -28.65 3.97 -5.11
N VAL A 5 -28.82 2.64 -5.12
CA VAL A 5 -27.81 1.68 -5.61
C VAL A 5 -27.31 2.05 -7.01
N ARG A 6 -28.23 2.42 -7.91
CA ARG A 6 -27.87 2.84 -9.28
C ARG A 6 -26.96 4.06 -9.29
N LYS A 7 -27.25 5.06 -8.47
CA LYS A 7 -26.42 6.27 -8.37
C LYS A 7 -25.05 5.94 -7.78
N ALA A 8 -24.99 5.08 -6.76
CA ALA A 8 -23.74 4.64 -6.15
C ALA A 8 -22.84 3.90 -7.15
N VAL A 9 -23.38 2.94 -7.90
CA VAL A 9 -22.62 2.17 -8.91
C VAL A 9 -22.11 3.08 -10.03
N ILE A 10 -22.95 3.99 -10.54
CA ILE A 10 -22.53 4.93 -11.60
C ILE A 10 -21.41 5.84 -11.11
N MET A 11 -21.56 6.42 -9.91
CA MET A 11 -20.54 7.31 -9.36
C MET A 11 -19.23 6.55 -9.06
N LEU A 12 -19.31 5.31 -8.58
CA LEU A 12 -18.14 4.47 -8.36
C LEU A 12 -17.41 4.15 -9.68
N ALA A 13 -18.15 3.84 -10.75
CA ALA A 13 -17.57 3.60 -12.06
C ALA A 13 -16.87 4.86 -12.62
N ILE A 14 -17.51 6.03 -12.50
CA ILE A 14 -16.92 7.31 -12.92
C ILE A 14 -15.64 7.60 -12.12
N ALA A 15 -15.70 7.44 -10.80
CA ALA A 15 -14.54 7.63 -9.93
C ALA A 15 -13.41 6.65 -10.29
N GLY A 16 -13.72 5.39 -10.55
CA GLY A 16 -12.74 4.38 -10.96
C GLY A 16 -12.04 4.74 -12.26
N VAL A 17 -12.78 5.19 -13.28
CA VAL A 17 -12.19 5.66 -14.55
C VAL A 17 -11.31 6.89 -14.33
N ALA A 18 -11.79 7.86 -13.53
CA ALA A 18 -11.01 9.06 -13.22
C ALA A 18 -9.71 8.73 -12.48
N VAL A 19 -9.76 7.82 -11.49
CA VAL A 19 -8.57 7.32 -10.79
C VAL A 19 -7.63 6.59 -11.74
N GLY A 20 -8.14 5.79 -12.68
CA GLY A 20 -7.32 5.14 -13.71
C GLY A 20 -6.54 6.16 -14.56
N ILE A 21 -7.22 7.19 -15.06
CA ILE A 21 -6.58 8.27 -15.84
C ILE A 21 -5.53 9.01 -14.99
N MET A 22 -5.87 9.36 -13.75
CA MET A 22 -4.93 10.03 -12.86
C MET A 22 -3.74 9.15 -12.48
N SER A 23 -3.93 7.84 -12.37
CA SER A 23 -2.86 6.88 -12.06
C SER A 23 -1.85 6.80 -13.20
N GLU A 24 -2.29 6.82 -14.46
CA GLU A 24 -1.39 6.87 -15.62
C GLU A 24 -0.51 8.12 -15.60
N ILE A 25 -1.13 9.29 -15.37
CA ILE A 25 -0.42 10.57 -15.28
C ILE A 25 0.56 10.56 -14.10
N LEU A 26 0.13 10.05 -12.95
CA LEU A 26 0.94 9.96 -11.74
C LEU A 26 2.17 9.07 -11.94
N VAL A 27 1.98 7.85 -12.44
CA VAL A 27 3.09 6.90 -12.64
C VAL A 27 4.09 7.45 -13.66
N GLY A 28 3.61 8.03 -14.76
CA GLY A 28 4.48 8.70 -15.75
C GLY A 28 5.29 9.85 -15.13
N SER A 29 4.61 10.75 -14.41
CA SER A 29 5.25 11.91 -13.78
C SER A 29 6.28 11.51 -12.71
N ILE A 30 5.93 10.52 -11.88
CA ILE A 30 6.84 10.02 -10.84
C ILE A 30 8.06 9.36 -11.50
N THR A 31 7.86 8.59 -12.57
CA THR A 31 8.98 7.92 -13.27
C THR A 31 9.95 8.95 -13.84
N GLU A 32 9.46 9.98 -14.55
CA GLU A 32 10.30 11.06 -15.08
C GLU A 32 11.01 11.86 -13.97
N ALA A 33 10.27 12.25 -12.93
CA ALA A 33 10.83 13.01 -11.81
C ALA A 33 11.90 12.20 -11.07
N SER A 34 11.62 10.93 -10.79
CA SER A 34 12.52 10.03 -10.09
C SER A 34 13.84 9.81 -10.83
N ALA A 35 13.80 9.70 -12.16
CA ALA A 35 14.99 9.60 -12.99
C ALA A 35 15.87 10.87 -12.90
N SER A 36 15.26 12.06 -12.77
CA SER A 36 16.00 13.32 -12.68
C SER A 36 16.79 13.49 -11.37
N ILE A 37 16.36 12.83 -10.29
CA ILE A 37 17.00 12.87 -8.97
C ILE A 37 17.74 11.57 -8.62
N GLY A 38 17.84 10.63 -9.57
CA GLY A 38 18.59 9.39 -9.43
C GLY A 38 17.96 8.33 -8.52
N LEU A 39 16.64 8.36 -8.33
CA LEU A 39 15.93 7.31 -7.58
C LEU A 39 15.78 6.04 -8.43
N SER A 40 15.97 4.88 -7.81
CA SER A 40 15.75 3.60 -8.50
C SER A 40 14.25 3.38 -8.76
N PRO A 41 13.86 2.79 -9.91
CA PRO A 41 12.47 2.40 -10.16
C PRO A 41 11.90 1.49 -9.08
N PHE A 42 12.77 0.69 -8.46
CA PHE A 42 12.45 -0.15 -7.31
C PHE A 42 12.00 0.67 -6.09
N PHE A 43 12.81 1.63 -5.64
CA PHE A 43 12.46 2.50 -4.51
C PHE A 43 11.17 3.28 -4.78
N VAL A 44 11.02 3.79 -6.00
CA VAL A 44 9.82 4.50 -6.45
C VAL A 44 8.58 3.62 -6.31
N GLY A 45 8.64 2.38 -6.79
CA GLY A 45 7.52 1.44 -6.70
C GLY A 45 7.18 1.07 -5.26
N VAL A 46 8.18 0.67 -4.47
CA VAL A 46 7.97 0.13 -3.11
C VAL A 46 7.59 1.22 -2.09
N ILE A 47 8.13 2.43 -2.22
CA ILE A 47 7.91 3.50 -1.25
C ILE A 47 6.93 4.55 -1.79
N VAL A 48 7.27 5.20 -2.90
CA VAL A 48 6.52 6.39 -3.36
C VAL A 48 5.13 6.02 -3.85
N VAL A 49 5.04 5.05 -4.77
CA VAL A 49 3.77 4.63 -5.36
C VAL A 49 2.89 3.94 -4.32
N ALA A 50 3.48 3.09 -3.45
CA ALA A 50 2.74 2.42 -2.38
C ALA A 50 2.10 3.41 -1.38
N ILE A 51 2.83 4.46 -0.97
CA ILE A 51 2.27 5.49 -0.08
C ILE A 51 1.09 6.21 -0.75
N VAL A 52 1.25 6.63 -2.01
CA VAL A 52 0.19 7.39 -2.70
C VAL A 52 -1.04 6.52 -2.95
N GLY A 53 -0.85 5.25 -3.37
CA GLY A 53 -1.95 4.31 -3.63
C GLY A 53 -2.78 4.01 -2.40
N ASN A 54 -2.15 3.93 -1.22
CA ASN A 54 -2.82 3.58 0.04
C ASN A 54 -3.12 4.79 0.94
N ALA A 55 -2.81 6.02 0.51
CA ALA A 55 -2.90 7.23 1.34
C ALA A 55 -4.31 7.45 1.91
N ALA A 56 -5.35 7.18 1.11
CA ALA A 56 -6.74 7.33 1.55
C ALA A 56 -7.09 6.36 2.68
N GLU A 57 -6.66 5.10 2.58
CA GLU A 57 -6.90 4.08 3.62
C GLU A 57 -6.11 4.39 4.89
N HIS A 58 -4.85 4.80 4.75
CA HIS A 58 -4.02 5.25 5.87
C HIS A 58 -4.66 6.44 6.61
N TRP A 59 -5.19 7.40 5.86
CA TRP A 59 -5.87 8.55 6.44
C TRP A 59 -7.10 8.15 7.25
N VAL A 60 -7.93 7.23 6.71
CA VAL A 60 -9.10 6.71 7.42
C VAL A 60 -8.68 5.95 8.68
N ALA A 61 -7.65 5.09 8.61
CA ALA A 61 -7.12 4.34 9.75
C ALA A 61 -6.65 5.29 10.88
N VAL A 62 -5.89 6.34 10.55
CA VAL A 62 -5.43 7.34 11.53
C VAL A 62 -6.61 8.13 12.11
N LEU A 63 -7.61 8.48 11.31
CA LEU A 63 -8.81 9.18 11.77
C LEU A 63 -9.63 8.37 12.77
N VAL A 64 -9.83 7.07 12.53
CA VAL A 64 -10.57 6.20 13.46
C VAL A 64 -9.73 5.87 14.70
N ALA A 65 -8.41 5.70 14.55
CA ALA A 65 -7.50 5.57 15.69
C ALA A 65 -7.58 6.80 16.62
N LYS A 66 -7.63 8.02 16.06
CA LYS A 66 -7.80 9.25 16.84
C LYS A 66 -9.15 9.33 17.58
N LYS A 67 -10.14 8.56 17.13
CA LYS A 67 -11.46 8.43 17.79
C LYS A 67 -11.50 7.27 18.79
N ASP A 68 -10.33 6.78 19.22
CA ASP A 68 -10.20 5.68 20.17
C ASP A 68 -10.77 4.35 19.64
N GLN A 69 -10.78 4.17 18.32
CA GLN A 69 -11.22 2.95 17.64
C GLN A 69 -10.01 2.21 17.06
N MET A 70 -9.09 1.78 17.93
CA MET A 70 -7.84 1.14 17.51
C MET A 70 -8.08 -0.20 16.81
N ASP A 71 -9.01 -1.03 17.29
CA ASP A 71 -9.36 -2.30 16.64
C ASP A 71 -9.79 -2.10 15.18
N LEU A 72 -10.57 -1.05 14.93
CA LEU A 72 -11.00 -0.69 13.58
C LEU A 72 -9.81 -0.22 12.74
N ALA A 73 -8.92 0.60 13.29
CA ALA A 73 -7.71 1.07 12.60
C ALA A 73 -6.80 -0.11 12.20
N VAL A 74 -6.54 -1.05 13.12
CA VAL A 74 -5.76 -2.25 12.88
C VAL A 74 -6.45 -3.14 11.85
N SER A 75 -7.77 -3.34 11.94
CA SER A 75 -8.51 -4.14 10.96
C SER A 75 -8.46 -3.55 9.54
N ILE A 76 -8.45 -2.22 9.40
CA ILE A 76 -8.30 -1.54 8.10
C ILE A 76 -6.91 -1.83 7.54
N ALA A 77 -5.85 -1.66 8.35
CA ALA A 77 -4.47 -1.85 7.92
C ALA A 77 -4.16 -3.31 7.56
N VAL A 78 -4.53 -4.25 8.43
CA VAL A 78 -4.31 -5.69 8.21
C VAL A 78 -5.21 -6.21 7.08
N GLY A 79 -6.46 -5.75 7.01
CA GLY A 79 -7.41 -6.12 5.96
C GLY A 79 -6.93 -5.68 4.57
N SER A 80 -6.48 -4.42 4.43
CA SER A 80 -5.91 -3.91 3.18
C SER A 80 -4.66 -4.70 2.77
N SER A 81 -3.74 -4.97 3.72
CA SER A 81 -2.53 -5.77 3.47
C SER A 81 -2.85 -7.19 3.02
N ALA A 82 -3.81 -7.86 3.68
CA ALA A 82 -4.26 -9.19 3.31
C ALA A 82 -4.95 -9.20 1.94
N GLN A 83 -5.75 -8.18 1.62
CA GLN A 83 -6.37 -8.03 0.31
C GLN A 83 -5.33 -7.89 -0.80
N ILE A 84 -4.27 -7.09 -0.57
CA ILE A 84 -3.18 -6.96 -1.53
C ILE A 84 -2.50 -8.31 -1.76
N ALA A 85 -2.16 -9.03 -0.69
CA ALA A 85 -1.44 -10.29 -0.76
C ALA A 85 -2.27 -11.45 -1.36
N LEU A 86 -3.53 -11.58 -0.95
CA LEU A 86 -4.39 -12.73 -1.28
C LEU A 86 -5.25 -12.52 -2.53
N PHE A 87 -5.48 -11.26 -2.94
CA PHE A 87 -6.36 -10.95 -4.06
C PHE A 87 -5.65 -10.13 -5.14
N VAL A 88 -5.15 -8.93 -4.80
CA VAL A 88 -4.61 -8.01 -5.81
C VAL A 88 -3.40 -8.61 -6.53
N ALA A 89 -2.39 -9.07 -5.79
CA ALA A 89 -1.19 -9.64 -6.41
C ALA A 89 -1.49 -10.89 -7.27
N PRO A 90 -2.24 -11.91 -6.80
CA PRO A 90 -2.63 -13.04 -7.65
C PRO A 90 -3.42 -12.64 -8.90
N VAL A 91 -4.37 -11.72 -8.76
CA VAL A 91 -5.17 -11.23 -9.90
C VAL A 91 -4.29 -10.51 -10.91
N LEU A 92 -3.34 -9.67 -10.48
CA LEU A 92 -2.41 -8.99 -11.38
C LEU A 92 -1.49 -9.98 -12.11
N VAL A 93 -0.98 -11.00 -11.42
CA VAL A 93 -0.20 -12.08 -12.05
C VAL A 93 -1.03 -12.77 -13.14
N LEU A 94 -2.27 -13.16 -12.85
CA LEU A 94 -3.14 -13.82 -13.82
C LEU A 94 -3.52 -12.91 -15.01
N LEU A 95 -3.84 -11.65 -14.74
CA LEU A 95 -4.18 -10.67 -15.78
C LEU A 95 -3.00 -10.34 -16.69
N SER A 96 -1.77 -10.36 -16.15
CA SER A 96 -0.57 -10.09 -16.93
C SER A 96 -0.36 -11.08 -18.08
N LEU A 97 -0.91 -12.30 -17.98
CA LEU A 97 -0.85 -13.32 -19.03
C LEU A 97 -1.69 -12.96 -20.27
N PHE A 98 -2.66 -12.07 -20.13
CA PHE A 98 -3.60 -11.70 -21.20
C PHE A 98 -3.45 -10.26 -21.66
N VAL A 99 -3.14 -9.34 -20.73
CA VAL A 99 -3.14 -7.89 -20.97
C VAL A 99 -1.73 -7.30 -20.94
N GLY A 100 -0.80 -7.94 -20.25
CA GLY A 100 0.57 -7.44 -20.09
C GLY A 100 1.42 -7.67 -21.35
N PRO A 101 2.45 -6.82 -21.59
CA PRO A 101 3.43 -7.08 -22.64
C PRO A 101 4.27 -8.33 -22.32
N TYR A 102 4.43 -8.66 -21.04
CA TYR A 102 5.13 -9.83 -20.54
C TYR A 102 4.43 -10.37 -19.28
N PRO A 103 4.54 -11.68 -18.99
CA PRO A 103 4.05 -12.26 -17.73
C PRO A 103 4.71 -11.63 -16.51
N LEU A 104 3.90 -11.14 -15.56
CA LEU A 104 4.37 -10.67 -14.26
C LEU A 104 4.64 -11.88 -13.37
N ALA A 105 5.92 -12.13 -13.09
CA ALA A 105 6.33 -13.18 -12.18
C ALA A 105 6.27 -12.67 -10.73
N LEU A 106 5.79 -13.51 -9.81
CA LEU A 106 5.80 -13.23 -8.37
C LEU A 106 7.19 -13.56 -7.79
N VAL A 107 8.21 -12.88 -8.29
CA VAL A 107 9.60 -13.06 -7.88
C VAL A 107 10.03 -11.84 -7.08
N PHE A 108 10.30 -12.07 -5.80
CA PHE A 108 10.82 -11.06 -4.89
C PHE A 108 12.30 -11.33 -4.60
N ASN A 109 13.09 -10.28 -4.42
CA ASN A 109 14.48 -10.43 -4.02
C ASN A 109 14.61 -10.80 -2.52
N GLY A 110 15.81 -11.18 -2.08
CA GLY A 110 16.04 -11.58 -0.69
C GLY A 110 15.77 -10.48 0.35
N PHE A 111 16.04 -9.21 0.00
CA PHE A 111 15.77 -8.07 0.86
C PHE A 111 14.26 -7.79 0.98
N GLU A 112 13.52 -7.88 -0.12
CA GLU A 112 12.07 -7.72 -0.15
C GLU A 112 11.38 -8.79 0.69
N LEU A 113 11.75 -10.06 0.51
CA LEU A 113 11.23 -11.17 1.29
C LEU A 113 11.55 -11.01 2.78
N GLY A 114 12.79 -10.62 3.10
CA GLY A 114 13.21 -10.37 4.47
C GLY A 114 12.44 -9.22 5.13
N ALA A 115 12.23 -8.12 4.40
CA ALA A 115 11.47 -6.97 4.89
C ALA A 115 9.99 -7.29 5.10
N ILE A 116 9.35 -8.00 4.16
CA ILE A 116 7.96 -8.44 4.30
C ILE A 116 7.82 -9.37 5.51
N PHE A 117 8.73 -10.34 5.65
CA PHE A 117 8.72 -11.27 6.79
C PHE A 117 8.86 -10.54 8.12
N LEU A 118 9.84 -9.64 8.24
CA LEU A 118 10.05 -8.83 9.45
C LEU A 118 8.85 -7.93 9.74
N ALA A 119 8.28 -7.29 8.72
CA ALA A 119 7.08 -6.45 8.87
C ALA A 119 5.90 -7.26 9.43
N ILE A 120 5.68 -8.48 8.94
CA ILE A 120 4.63 -9.38 9.43
C ILE A 120 4.88 -9.77 10.89
N VAL A 121 6.11 -10.14 11.25
CA VAL A 121 6.45 -10.53 12.63
C VAL A 121 6.24 -9.36 13.59
N ILE A 122 6.76 -8.17 13.25
CA ILE A 122 6.65 -6.98 14.09
C ILE A 122 5.19 -6.55 14.22
N ALA A 123 4.44 -6.49 13.10
CA ALA A 123 3.03 -6.11 13.12
C ALA A 123 2.17 -7.09 13.93
N ASN A 124 2.43 -8.40 13.82
CA ASN A 124 1.74 -9.40 14.66
C ASN A 124 2.09 -9.24 16.14
N HIS A 125 3.35 -8.98 16.46
CA HIS A 125 3.75 -8.81 17.85
C HIS A 125 3.03 -7.61 18.48
N VAL A 126 3.10 -6.44 17.85
CA VAL A 126 2.45 -5.22 18.33
C VAL A 126 0.92 -5.35 18.38
N ALA A 127 0.31 -6.03 17.40
CA ALA A 127 -1.15 -6.20 17.38
C ALA A 127 -1.67 -7.21 18.44
N ASN A 128 -0.85 -8.18 18.86
CA ASN A 128 -1.26 -9.21 19.82
C ASN A 128 -1.15 -8.77 21.28
N ASP A 129 -0.39 -7.70 21.56
CA ASP A 129 -0.19 -7.20 22.92
C ASP A 129 -1.47 -6.56 23.51
N GLY A 130 -2.50 -6.29 22.68
CA GLY A 130 -3.85 -5.89 23.09
C GLY A 130 -3.98 -4.44 23.58
N GLU A 131 -2.86 -3.74 23.73
CA GLU A 131 -2.76 -2.33 24.03
C GLU A 131 -1.90 -1.65 22.96
N SER A 132 -2.10 -0.35 22.73
CA SER A 132 -1.29 0.43 21.79
C SER A 132 -0.74 1.67 22.47
N THR A 133 0.56 1.91 22.37
CA THR A 133 1.20 3.13 22.87
C THR A 133 1.73 4.02 21.76
N TRP A 134 1.85 5.32 22.02
CA TRP A 134 2.48 6.25 21.06
C TRP A 134 3.94 5.85 20.76
N PHE A 135 4.60 5.19 21.73
CA PHE A 135 5.97 4.75 21.61
C PHE A 135 6.09 3.54 20.66
N GLU A 136 5.19 2.55 20.75
CA GLU A 136 5.10 1.48 19.74
C GLU A 136 4.84 2.04 18.35
N GLY A 137 3.93 3.02 18.23
CA GLY A 137 3.69 3.72 16.96
C GLY A 137 4.96 4.37 16.40
N LEU A 138 5.74 5.03 17.25
CA LEU A 138 7.03 5.61 16.86
C LEU A 138 8.04 4.53 16.44
N GLN A 139 8.08 3.39 17.12
CA GLN A 139 8.94 2.26 16.76
C GLN A 139 8.56 1.69 15.39
N LEU A 140 7.28 1.51 15.10
CA LEU A 140 6.79 1.06 13.80
C LEU A 140 7.19 2.02 12.68
N LEU A 141 7.05 3.34 12.91
CA LEU A 141 7.50 4.36 11.96
C LEU A 141 9.02 4.33 11.76
N ALA A 142 9.80 4.09 12.82
CA ALA A 142 11.24 3.96 12.74
C ALA A 142 11.67 2.73 11.93
N VAL A 143 11.02 1.57 12.14
CA VAL A 143 11.24 0.37 11.32
C VAL A 143 10.93 0.63 9.85
N TYR A 144 9.80 1.28 9.56
CA TYR A 144 9.43 1.66 8.20
C TYR A 144 10.46 2.61 7.56
N ALA A 145 10.98 3.59 8.31
CA ALA A 145 12.03 4.49 7.84
C ALA A 145 13.34 3.76 7.55
N VAL A 146 13.72 2.77 8.37
CA VAL A 146 14.90 1.92 8.13
C VAL A 146 14.74 1.09 6.86
N PHE A 147 13.56 0.51 6.62
CA PHE A 147 13.29 -0.18 5.35
C PHE A 147 13.33 0.77 4.16
N GLY A 148 12.75 1.97 4.29
CA GLY A 148 12.83 3.01 3.27
C GLY A 148 14.28 3.37 2.93
N LEU A 149 15.13 3.61 3.93
CA LEU A 149 16.55 3.86 3.72
C LEU A 149 17.26 2.66 3.09
N THR A 150 16.96 1.44 3.53
CA THR A 150 17.56 0.23 2.96
C THR A 150 17.23 0.11 1.47
N PHE A 151 15.96 0.26 1.10
CA PHE A 151 15.51 0.20 -0.30
C PHE A 151 15.97 1.39 -1.14
N TYR A 152 16.33 2.51 -0.52
CA TYR A 152 16.92 3.65 -1.24
C TYR A 152 18.34 3.33 -1.73
N PHE A 153 19.10 2.55 -0.97
CA PHE A 153 20.49 2.19 -1.29
C PHE A 153 20.64 0.86 -2.06
N VAL A 154 19.53 0.16 -2.30
CA VAL A 154 19.45 -1.05 -3.14
C VAL A 154 19.06 -0.66 -4.57
#